data_AF-A0A9D9GHY0-F1
#
_entry.id   AF-A0A9D9GHY0-F1
#
_cell.length_a   1.000
_cell.length_b   1.000
_cell.length_c   1.000
_cell.angle_alpha   90.00
_cell.angle_beta   90.00
_cell.angle_gamma   90.00
#
_symmetry.space_group_name_H-M   'P 1'
#
loop_
_entity.id
_entity.type
_entity.pdbx_description
1 polymer ?
#
loop_
_entity_poly.entity_id
_entity_poly.type
_entity_poly.pdbx_seq_one_letter_code
_entity_poly.pdbx_strand_id
1 'polypeptide(L)'
;MVIVSRNSKYYLDAFRKLDEGRASWNWAAFFFQGMWMFYRKMYLYGLLSLALDFATFFVITSSSSISAAFGLSFICNIAYKCLYGYFGNIIYYSVVKERIADGYHLMNQYKSTSKSLAILFIFLPSVYFYYLADVLANEKYFRTKFHRDNSVNEENILKYLAQDKQNHTEGKIAIAVSVVLYFMSSSVIVSFFESKCRSYIQSQFQMNVSDHISILD
;
A
#
# COMPACT_ATOMS: atom_id res chain seq x y z
N MET A 1 18.10 -16.44 -21.83
CA MET A 1 16.66 -16.46 -22.15
C MET A 1 15.89 -15.87 -20.98
N VAL A 2 15.17 -14.75 -21.16
CA VAL A 2 14.39 -14.14 -20.07
C VAL A 2 13.14 -15.01 -19.84
N ILE A 3 13.04 -15.64 -18.67
CA ILE A 3 11.87 -16.46 -18.33
C ILE A 3 10.71 -15.51 -17.99
N VAL A 4 9.77 -15.35 -18.93
CA VAL A 4 8.59 -14.50 -18.74
C VAL A 4 7.62 -15.16 -17.77
N SER A 5 7.46 -14.58 -16.58
CA SER A 5 6.55 -15.10 -15.57
C SER A 5 5.10 -14.70 -15.81
N ARG A 6 4.14 -15.44 -15.25
CA ARG A 6 2.70 -15.13 -15.33
C ARG A 6 2.38 -13.69 -14.90
N ASN A 7 3.04 -13.20 -13.85
CA ASN A 7 2.88 -11.82 -13.39
C ASN A 7 3.46 -10.82 -14.40
N SER A 8 4.64 -11.12 -14.97
CA SER A 8 5.26 -10.27 -16.00
C SER A 8 4.36 -10.14 -17.23
N LYS A 9 3.71 -11.23 -17.67
CA LYS A 9 2.75 -11.21 -18.79
C LYS A 9 1.56 -10.30 -18.48
N TYR A 10 0.96 -10.44 -17.30
CA TYR A 10 -0.15 -9.58 -16.88
C TYR A 10 0.20 -8.09 -16.96
N TYR A 11 1.34 -7.68 -16.42
CA TYR A 11 1.73 -6.26 -16.45
C TYR A 11 2.09 -5.79 -17.84
N LEU A 12 2.73 -6.64 -18.66
CA LEU A 12 2.99 -6.32 -20.06
C LEU A 12 1.70 -6.01 -20.83
N ASP A 13 0.69 -6.88 -20.68
CA ASP A 13 -0.61 -6.70 -21.33
C ASP A 13 -1.34 -5.48 -20.78
N ALA A 14 -1.25 -5.23 -19.46
CA ALA A 14 -1.80 -4.03 -18.84
C ALA A 14 -1.14 -2.74 -19.36
N PHE A 15 0.18 -2.75 -19.56
CA PHE A 15 0.93 -1.60 -20.08
C PHE A 15 0.63 -1.34 -21.55
N ARG A 16 0.54 -2.39 -22.37
CA ARG A 16 0.11 -2.26 -23.77
C ARG A 16 -1.27 -1.60 -23.89
N LYS A 17 -2.23 -2.05 -23.06
CA LYS A 17 -3.56 -1.41 -23.00
C LYS A 17 -3.45 0.07 -22.64
N LEU A 18 -2.59 0.43 -21.69
CA LEU A 18 -2.39 1.82 -21.29
C LEU A 18 -1.75 2.68 -22.40
N ASP A 19 -0.81 2.13 -23.17
CA ASP A 19 -0.24 2.82 -24.34
C ASP A 19 -1.30 3.07 -25.44
N GLU A 20 -2.31 2.20 -25.53
CA GLU A 20 -3.48 2.37 -26.38
C GLU A 20 -4.56 3.28 -25.76
N GLY A 21 -4.30 3.90 -24.60
CA GLY A 21 -5.25 4.76 -23.89
C GLY A 21 -6.35 4.01 -23.11
N ARG A 22 -6.21 2.70 -22.90
CA ARG A 22 -7.18 1.85 -22.21
C ARG A 22 -6.71 1.46 -20.81
N ALA A 23 -7.46 1.84 -19.78
CA ALA A 23 -7.20 1.40 -18.42
C ALA A 23 -7.54 -0.09 -18.22
N SER A 24 -6.91 -0.73 -17.24
CA SER A 24 -7.20 -2.11 -16.85
C SER A 24 -7.27 -2.22 -15.33
N TRP A 25 -8.21 -3.04 -14.85
CA TRP A 25 -8.44 -3.22 -13.42
C TRP A 25 -7.30 -4.01 -12.75
N ASN A 26 -6.82 -3.51 -11.62
CA ASN A 26 -5.80 -4.14 -10.80
C ASN A 26 -6.38 -4.66 -9.49
N TRP A 27 -6.65 -5.97 -9.46
CA TRP A 27 -7.14 -6.65 -8.26
C TRP A 27 -6.20 -6.56 -7.06
N ALA A 28 -4.89 -6.60 -7.29
CA ALA A 28 -3.93 -6.53 -6.19
C ALA A 28 -3.92 -5.15 -5.54
N ALA A 29 -3.99 -4.07 -6.33
CA ALA A 29 -4.11 -2.71 -5.81
C ALA A 29 -5.47 -2.50 -5.11
N PHE A 30 -6.55 -3.08 -5.64
CA PHE A 30 -7.88 -3.00 -5.02
C PHE A 30 -7.93 -3.63 -3.63
N PHE A 31 -7.34 -4.81 -3.42
CA PHE A 31 -7.39 -5.51 -2.13
C PHE A 31 -6.28 -5.10 -1.16
N PHE A 32 -5.09 -4.74 -1.66
CA PHE A 32 -3.90 -4.54 -0.84
C PHE A 32 -3.36 -3.10 -0.85
N GLN A 33 -4.00 -2.14 -1.53
CA GLN A 33 -3.69 -0.68 -1.57
C GLN A 33 -2.20 -0.34 -1.34
N GLY A 34 -1.86 0.32 -0.23
CA GLY A 34 -0.51 0.73 0.13
C GLY A 34 0.47 -0.45 0.26
N MET A 35 0.03 -1.62 0.72
CA MET A 35 0.89 -2.82 0.77
C MET A 35 1.31 -3.26 -0.64
N TRP A 36 0.39 -3.19 -1.62
CA TRP A 36 0.73 -3.48 -3.01
C TRP A 36 1.75 -2.46 -3.55
N MET A 37 1.60 -1.18 -3.20
CA MET A 37 2.56 -0.14 -3.58
C MET A 37 3.96 -0.42 -3.01
N PHE A 38 4.06 -0.71 -1.71
CA PHE A 38 5.32 -1.08 -1.07
C PHE A 38 5.94 -2.33 -1.67
N TYR A 39 5.11 -3.35 -1.93
CA TYR A 39 5.54 -4.59 -2.58
C TYR A 39 6.17 -4.31 -3.96
N ARG A 40 5.64 -3.37 -4.75
CA ARG A 40 6.19 -2.96 -6.05
C ARG A 40 7.28 -1.88 -5.94
N LYS A 41 7.78 -1.64 -4.73
CA LYS A 41 8.78 -0.61 -4.37
C LYS A 41 8.33 0.82 -4.69
N MET A 42 7.04 1.08 -4.80
CA MET A 42 6.48 2.42 -4.99
C MET A 42 6.31 3.11 -3.63
N TYR A 43 7.42 3.33 -2.91
CA TYR A 43 7.40 3.73 -1.50
C TYR A 43 6.69 5.06 -1.25
N LEU A 44 6.87 6.05 -2.13
CA LEU A 44 6.20 7.34 -2.01
C LEU A 44 4.66 7.21 -2.07
N TYR A 45 4.15 6.45 -3.06
CA TYR A 45 2.71 6.19 -3.19
C TYR A 45 2.18 5.33 -2.04
N GLY A 46 2.97 4.37 -1.55
CA GLY A 46 2.64 3.59 -0.36
C GLY A 46 2.55 4.46 0.90
N LEU A 47 3.46 5.42 1.07
CA LEU A 47 3.42 6.38 2.18
C LEU A 47 2.20 7.31 2.09
N LEU A 48 1.86 7.79 0.90
CA LEU A 48 0.66 8.59 0.69
C LEU A 48 -0.62 7.80 1.01
N SER A 49 -0.67 6.53 0.60
CA SER A 49 -1.77 5.61 0.93
C SER A 49 -1.93 5.47 2.44
N LEU A 50 -0.82 5.24 3.15
CA LEU A 50 -0.78 5.12 4.60
C LEU A 50 -1.19 6.42 5.32
N ALA A 51 -0.77 7.58 4.81
CA ALA A 51 -1.19 8.87 5.36
C ALA A 51 -2.71 9.09 5.23
N LEU A 52 -3.32 8.66 4.12
CA LEU A 52 -4.78 8.72 3.92
C LEU A 52 -5.52 7.77 4.86
N ASP A 53 -4.98 6.59 5.13
CA ASP A 53 -5.54 5.65 6.10
C ASP A 53 -5.52 6.26 7.52
N PHE A 54 -4.43 6.92 7.91
CA PHE A 54 -4.34 7.63 9.20
C PHE A 54 -5.29 8.81 9.29
N ALA A 55 -5.42 9.60 8.24
CA ALA A 55 -6.37 10.72 8.21
C ALA A 55 -7.81 10.22 8.39
N THR A 56 -8.17 9.13 7.73
CA THR A 56 -9.50 8.50 7.87
C THR A 56 -9.73 8.01 9.31
N PHE A 57 -8.73 7.34 9.90
CA PHE A 57 -8.79 6.91 11.29
C PHE A 57 -9.02 8.09 12.25
N PHE A 58 -8.29 9.19 12.09
CA PHE A 58 -8.41 10.37 12.93
C PHE A 58 -9.81 11.03 12.84
N VAL A 59 -10.39 11.06 11.64
CA VAL A 59 -11.76 11.58 11.42
C VAL A 59 -12.79 10.72 12.16
N ILE A 60 -12.68 9.39 12.08
CA ILE A 60 -13.58 8.47 12.78
C ILE A 60 -13.48 8.64 14.30
N THR A 61 -12.26 8.69 14.85
CA THR A 61 -12.06 8.76 16.30
C THR A 61 -12.47 10.10 16.90
N SER A 62 -12.41 11.18 16.11
CA SER A 62 -12.76 12.53 16.53
C SER A 62 -14.25 12.88 16.35
N SER A 63 -15.02 12.00 15.70
CA SER A 63 -16.43 12.27 15.40
C SER A 63 -17.33 12.11 16.64
N SER A 64 -18.25 13.05 16.83
CA SER A 64 -19.26 13.03 17.91
C SER A 64 -20.36 11.99 17.69
N SER A 65 -20.69 11.69 16.43
CA SER A 65 -21.64 10.65 16.03
C SER A 65 -20.92 9.48 15.38
N ILE A 66 -20.82 8.39 16.14
CA ILE A 66 -20.09 7.19 15.74
C ILE A 66 -20.77 6.52 14.53
N SER A 67 -22.11 6.39 14.55
CA SER A 67 -22.87 5.70 13.49
C SER A 67 -22.76 6.40 12.13
N ALA A 68 -22.88 7.73 12.09
CA ALA A 68 -22.73 8.51 10.86
C ALA A 68 -21.30 8.46 10.33
N ALA A 69 -20.29 8.56 11.21
CA ALA A 69 -18.89 8.43 10.85
C ALA A 69 -18.57 7.05 10.25
N PHE A 70 -19.17 5.97 10.79
CA PHE A 70 -19.01 4.63 10.24
C PHE A 70 -19.59 4.48 8.84
N GLY A 71 -20.84 4.93 8.63
CA GLY A 71 -21.49 4.83 7.31
C GLY A 71 -20.71 5.56 6.22
N LEU A 72 -20.29 6.80 6.49
CA LEU A 72 -19.47 7.58 5.57
C LEU A 72 -18.10 6.92 5.33
N SER A 73 -17.44 6.46 6.38
CA SER A 73 -16.11 5.84 6.27
C SER A 73 -16.12 4.54 5.47
N PHE A 74 -17.18 3.74 5.58
CA PHE A 74 -17.33 2.52 4.81
C PHE A 74 -17.46 2.82 3.31
N ILE A 75 -18.31 3.78 2.94
CA ILE A 75 -18.49 4.22 1.55
C ILE A 75 -17.17 4.80 1.01
N CYS A 76 -16.52 5.68 1.77
CA CYS A 76 -15.23 6.24 1.41
C CYS A 76 -14.15 5.17 1.25
N ASN A 77 -14.14 4.13 2.10
CA ASN A 77 -13.17 3.04 2.00
C ASN A 77 -13.35 2.21 0.72
N ILE A 78 -14.60 1.88 0.35
CA ILE A 78 -14.87 1.18 -0.91
C ILE A 78 -14.49 2.05 -2.10
N ALA A 79 -14.90 3.33 -2.10
CA ALA A 79 -14.56 4.26 -3.18
C ALA A 79 -13.03 4.40 -3.34
N TYR A 80 -12.31 4.56 -2.23
CA TYR A 80 -10.85 4.60 -2.17
C TYR A 80 -10.23 3.31 -2.75
N LYS A 81 -10.70 2.13 -2.35
CA LYS A 81 -10.22 0.85 -2.92
C LYS A 81 -10.47 0.77 -4.42
N CYS A 82 -11.63 1.21 -4.90
CA CYS A 82 -11.93 1.27 -6.32
C CYS A 82 -10.98 2.20 -7.08
N LEU A 83 -10.62 3.35 -6.50
CA LEU A 83 -9.61 4.24 -7.08
C LEU A 83 -8.26 3.53 -7.21
N TYR A 84 -7.80 2.81 -6.19
CA TYR A 84 -6.56 2.01 -6.30
C TYR A 84 -6.67 0.88 -7.33
N GLY A 85 -7.83 0.21 -7.40
CA GLY A 85 -8.09 -0.81 -8.40
C GLY A 85 -8.01 -0.28 -9.83
N TYR A 86 -8.55 0.92 -10.07
CA TYR A 86 -8.55 1.55 -11.40
C TYR A 86 -7.18 2.18 -11.75
N PHE A 87 -6.62 2.99 -10.85
CA PHE A 87 -5.39 3.74 -11.09
C PHE A 87 -4.10 2.95 -10.82
N GLY A 88 -4.18 1.80 -10.14
CA GLY A 88 -3.00 1.03 -9.74
C GLY A 88 -2.07 0.71 -10.92
N ASN A 89 -2.61 0.19 -12.02
CA ASN A 89 -1.80 -0.10 -13.21
C ASN A 89 -1.22 1.17 -13.86
N ILE A 90 -1.96 2.28 -13.84
CA ILE A 90 -1.52 3.58 -14.39
C ILE A 90 -0.31 4.10 -13.61
N ILE A 91 -0.43 4.18 -12.28
CA ILE A 91 0.63 4.64 -11.38
C ILE A 91 1.86 3.74 -11.49
N TYR A 92 1.65 2.43 -11.51
CA TYR A 92 2.78 1.52 -11.63
C TYR A 92 3.46 1.63 -12.99
N TYR A 93 2.71 1.84 -14.07
CA TYR A 93 3.30 2.01 -15.39
C TYR A 93 4.16 3.27 -15.48
N SER A 94 3.71 4.40 -14.94
CA SER A 94 4.52 5.64 -14.93
C SER A 94 5.83 5.45 -14.18
N VAL A 95 5.79 4.80 -13.00
CA VAL A 95 7.00 4.51 -12.21
C VAL A 95 7.95 3.56 -12.94
N VAL A 96 7.43 2.55 -13.64
CA VAL A 96 8.28 1.63 -14.42
C VAL A 96 8.97 2.36 -15.57
N LYS A 97 8.27 3.24 -16.29
CA LYS A 97 8.87 4.02 -17.38
C LYS A 97 10.00 4.91 -16.90
N GLU A 98 9.79 5.63 -15.80
CA GLU A 98 10.82 6.46 -15.16
C GLU A 98 12.05 5.63 -14.76
N ARG A 99 11.83 4.50 -14.09
CA ARG A 99 12.92 3.58 -13.70
C ARG A 99 13.68 3.00 -14.87
N ILE A 100 13.02 2.73 -15.99
CA ILE A 100 13.72 2.24 -17.19
C ILE A 100 14.55 3.36 -17.82
N ALA A 101 14.00 4.58 -17.89
CA ALA A 101 14.75 5.75 -18.34
C ALA A 101 15.98 6.03 -17.47
N ASP A 102 15.87 5.76 -16.18
CA ASP A 102 16.99 5.82 -15.24
C ASP A 102 17.98 4.65 -15.41
N GLY A 103 17.57 3.53 -16.00
CA GLY A 103 18.43 2.37 -16.27
C GLY A 103 18.31 1.21 -15.27
N TYR A 104 17.23 1.15 -14.47
CA TYR A 104 17.05 0.14 -13.43
C TYR A 104 16.98 -1.30 -13.96
N HIS A 105 16.53 -1.51 -15.20
CA HIS A 105 16.49 -2.83 -15.86
C HIS A 105 17.88 -3.45 -16.06
N LEU A 106 18.95 -2.66 -15.92
CA LEU A 106 20.32 -3.09 -16.08
C LEU A 106 20.96 -3.56 -14.77
N MET A 107 20.30 -3.39 -13.62
CA MET A 107 20.82 -3.70 -12.28
C MET A 107 20.85 -5.19 -11.94
N ASN A 108 21.02 -6.06 -12.95
CA ASN A 108 20.71 -7.50 -13.00
C ASN A 108 21.42 -8.40 -11.95
N GLN A 109 22.17 -7.85 -11.00
CA GLN A 109 22.84 -8.61 -9.93
C GLN A 109 22.76 -7.98 -8.54
N TYR A 110 22.03 -6.88 -8.34
CA TYR A 110 21.99 -6.25 -7.03
C TYR A 110 20.92 -6.92 -6.12
N LYS A 111 21.37 -7.84 -5.25
CA LYS A 111 20.62 -8.25 -4.05
C LYS A 111 20.60 -7.06 -3.10
N SER A 112 19.55 -6.24 -3.16
CA SER A 112 19.35 -5.14 -2.21
C SER A 112 19.48 -5.66 -0.77
N THR A 113 20.43 -5.06 -0.05
CA THR A 113 20.87 -5.41 1.32
C THR A 113 19.86 -4.98 2.39
N SER A 114 18.57 -5.02 2.09
CA SER A 114 17.47 -4.68 3.02
C SER A 114 16.79 -5.91 3.63
N LYS A 115 17.30 -7.11 3.32
CA LYS A 115 16.61 -8.41 3.41
C LYS A 115 16.32 -8.94 4.82
N SER A 116 16.71 -8.27 5.91
CA SER A 116 16.61 -8.85 7.26
C SER A 116 15.76 -8.06 8.27
N LEU A 117 15.18 -6.91 7.91
CA LEU A 117 14.53 -6.01 8.89
C LEU A 117 13.08 -5.65 8.59
N ALA A 118 12.37 -6.48 7.80
CA ALA A 118 10.91 -6.38 7.65
C ALA A 118 10.13 -6.74 8.94
N ILE A 119 10.83 -6.88 10.08
CA ILE A 119 10.29 -7.21 11.39
C ILE A 119 10.60 -6.03 12.32
N LEU A 120 9.54 -5.43 12.88
CA LEU A 120 9.40 -4.20 13.71
C LEU A 120 9.19 -2.88 12.94
N PHE A 121 7.97 -2.32 12.89
CA PHE A 121 7.16 -1.67 13.95
C PHE A 121 7.81 -0.43 14.57
N ILE A 122 7.68 0.71 13.90
CA ILE A 122 6.88 1.88 14.32
C ILE A 122 6.96 2.89 13.18
N PHE A 123 5.80 3.38 12.80
CA PHE A 123 5.43 4.07 11.57
C PHE A 123 6.35 5.23 11.17
N LEU A 124 6.77 5.24 9.89
CA LEU A 124 7.47 6.28 9.12
C LEU A 124 9.01 6.23 9.03
N PRO A 125 9.81 6.18 10.11
CA PRO A 125 11.26 6.22 10.01
C PRO A 125 11.82 5.08 9.16
N SER A 126 11.33 3.85 9.34
CA SER A 126 11.84 2.69 8.62
C SER A 126 11.60 2.79 7.11
N VAL A 127 10.40 3.21 6.67
CA VAL A 127 10.10 3.38 5.25
C VAL A 127 10.98 4.46 4.62
N TYR A 128 11.24 5.56 5.35
CA TYR A 128 12.19 6.60 4.92
C TYR A 128 13.63 6.06 4.83
N PHE A 129 14.09 5.30 5.83
CA PHE A 129 15.40 4.65 5.78
C PHE A 129 15.50 3.62 4.64
N TYR A 130 14.43 2.89 4.32
CA TYR A 130 14.40 1.96 3.18
C TYR A 130 14.43 2.68 1.84
N TYR A 131 13.65 3.74 1.70
CA TYR A 131 13.71 4.62 0.54
C TYR A 131 15.14 5.16 0.36
N LEU A 132 15.74 5.69 1.43
CA LEU A 132 17.13 6.17 1.40
C LEU A 132 18.12 5.06 1.06
N ALA A 133 18.00 3.88 1.66
CA ALA A 133 18.90 2.75 1.38
C ALA A 133 18.79 2.29 -0.08
N ASP A 134 17.57 2.22 -0.63
CA ASP A 134 17.34 1.91 -2.04
C ASP A 134 17.95 3.01 -2.92
N VAL A 135 17.69 4.28 -2.64
CA VAL A 135 18.25 5.43 -3.38
C VAL A 135 19.78 5.46 -3.34
N LEU A 136 20.39 5.31 -2.16
CA LEU A 136 21.85 5.34 -2.00
C LEU A 136 22.53 4.15 -2.69
N ALA A 137 21.91 2.97 -2.64
CA ALA A 137 22.37 1.80 -3.36
C ALA A 137 22.33 2.02 -4.89
N ASN A 138 21.25 2.65 -5.36
CA ASN A 138 21.04 2.94 -6.78
C ASN A 138 22.03 4.01 -7.26
N GLU A 139 22.25 5.09 -6.49
CA GLU A 139 23.21 6.15 -6.84
C GLU A 139 24.63 5.59 -7.04
N LYS A 140 25.06 4.70 -6.13
CA LYS A 140 26.38 4.04 -6.22
C LYS A 140 26.49 3.15 -7.46
N TYR A 141 25.40 2.50 -7.86
CA TYR A 141 25.35 1.69 -9.07
C TYR A 141 25.40 2.54 -10.34
N PHE A 142 24.61 3.62 -10.41
CA PHE A 142 24.54 4.49 -11.59
C PHE A 142 25.84 5.26 -11.85
N ARG A 143 26.55 5.68 -10.80
CA ARG A 143 27.88 6.33 -10.94
C ARG A 143 28.93 5.46 -11.62
N THR A 144 28.77 4.13 -11.66
CA THR A 144 29.81 3.22 -12.16
C THR A 144 29.53 2.62 -13.55
N LYS A 145 28.34 2.81 -14.16
CA LYS A 145 27.94 2.05 -15.37
C LYS A 145 27.13 2.80 -16.44
N PHE A 146 27.28 4.11 -16.54
CA PHE A 146 26.40 5.04 -17.26
C PHE A 146 26.46 5.03 -18.83
N HIS A 147 26.50 3.88 -19.50
CA HIS A 147 26.57 3.84 -20.98
C HIS A 147 25.73 2.73 -21.64
N ARG A 148 24.46 2.55 -21.28
CA ARG A 148 23.58 1.56 -21.94
C ARG A 148 22.22 2.13 -22.32
N ASP A 149 21.56 1.43 -23.24
CA ASP A 149 20.23 1.72 -23.74
C ASP A 149 19.19 1.80 -22.61
N ASN A 150 18.73 3.03 -22.36
CA ASN A 150 17.68 3.37 -21.40
C ASN A 150 16.34 3.67 -22.11
N SER A 151 16.18 3.29 -23.38
CA SER A 151 14.91 3.47 -24.07
C SER A 151 13.81 2.65 -23.39
N VAL A 152 12.64 3.27 -23.25
CA VAL A 152 11.45 2.61 -22.73
C VAL A 152 10.88 1.76 -23.86
N ASN A 153 11.30 0.49 -23.90
CA ASN A 153 10.85 -0.50 -24.87
C ASN A 153 10.42 -1.79 -24.17
N GLU A 154 9.71 -2.65 -24.89
CA GLU A 154 9.13 -3.88 -24.33
C GLU A 154 10.20 -4.82 -23.74
N GLU A 155 11.37 -4.90 -24.38
CA GLU A 155 12.47 -5.74 -23.91
C GLU A 155 13.01 -5.26 -22.55
N ASN A 156 13.22 -3.95 -22.40
CA ASN A 156 13.70 -3.34 -21.17
C ASN A 156 12.64 -3.43 -20.05
N ILE A 157 11.35 -3.30 -20.38
CA ILE A 157 10.23 -3.57 -19.46
C ILE A 157 10.26 -5.03 -18.99
N LEU A 158 10.42 -5.98 -19.90
CA LEU A 158 10.48 -7.40 -19.55
C LEU A 158 11.67 -7.73 -18.65
N LYS A 159 12.86 -7.16 -18.93
CA LYS A 159 14.05 -7.30 -18.08
C LYS A 159 13.77 -6.77 -16.67
N TYR A 160 13.18 -5.58 -16.56
CA TYR A 160 12.80 -4.99 -15.28
C TYR A 160 11.80 -5.88 -14.52
N LEU A 161 10.72 -6.33 -15.18
CA LEU A 161 9.68 -7.17 -14.56
C LEU A 161 10.20 -8.56 -14.15
N ALA A 162 11.16 -9.12 -14.89
CA ALA A 162 11.80 -10.39 -14.54
C ALA A 162 12.68 -10.27 -13.31
N GLN A 163 13.45 -9.17 -13.19
CA GLN A 163 14.27 -8.87 -12.02
C GLN A 163 13.42 -8.61 -10.77
N ASP A 164 12.33 -7.86 -10.93
CA ASP A 164 11.37 -7.57 -9.86
C ASP A 164 10.82 -8.88 -9.25
N LYS A 165 10.49 -9.87 -10.09
CA LYS A 165 10.05 -11.21 -9.65
C LYS A 165 11.07 -11.96 -8.78
N GLN A 166 12.36 -11.92 -9.10
CA GLN A 166 13.35 -12.66 -8.32
C GLN A 166 13.46 -12.11 -6.89
N ASN A 167 13.24 -10.80 -6.73
CA ASN A 167 13.20 -10.15 -5.43
C ASN A 167 11.89 -10.44 -4.65
N HIS A 168 10.81 -10.88 -5.34
CA HIS A 168 9.48 -11.10 -4.75
C HIS A 168 9.31 -12.38 -3.93
N THR A 169 10.13 -13.41 -4.14
CA THR A 169 9.96 -14.69 -3.40
C THR A 169 10.15 -14.54 -1.89
N GLU A 170 10.96 -13.55 -1.48
CA GLU A 170 11.22 -13.21 -0.08
C GLU A 170 10.16 -12.24 0.50
N GLY A 171 9.56 -11.38 -0.34
CA GLY A 171 8.51 -10.41 0.04
C GLY A 171 7.17 -11.05 0.45
N LYS A 172 6.96 -12.34 0.16
CA LYS A 172 5.77 -13.10 0.59
C LYS A 172 5.63 -13.16 2.11
N ILE A 173 6.76 -13.23 2.84
CA ILE A 173 6.78 -13.23 4.31
C ILE A 173 6.36 -11.85 4.83
N ALA A 174 6.85 -10.77 4.22
CA ALA A 174 6.46 -9.41 4.59
C ALA A 174 4.97 -9.12 4.35
N ILE A 175 4.41 -9.65 3.26
CA ILE A 175 2.96 -9.59 2.99
C ILE A 175 2.20 -10.42 4.04
N ALA A 176 2.62 -11.65 4.33
CA ALA A 176 1.98 -12.47 5.35
C ALA A 176 1.99 -11.80 6.72
N VAL A 177 3.13 -11.19 7.10
CA VAL A 177 3.25 -10.39 8.32
C VAL A 177 2.32 -9.18 8.25
N SER A 178 2.34 -8.40 7.17
CA SER A 178 1.49 -7.20 7.02
C SER A 178 -0.01 -7.51 7.09
N VAL A 179 -0.44 -8.65 6.55
CA VAL A 179 -1.81 -9.17 6.69
C VAL A 179 -2.10 -9.46 8.16
N VAL A 180 -1.21 -10.15 8.88
CA VAL A 180 -1.36 -10.39 10.32
C VAL A 180 -1.43 -9.07 11.08
N LEU A 181 -0.58 -8.09 10.77
CA LEU A 181 -0.57 -6.78 11.45
C LEU A 181 -1.83 -5.97 11.17
N TYR A 182 -2.38 -6.06 9.95
CA TYR A 182 -3.66 -5.47 9.60
C TYR A 182 -4.82 -6.10 10.38
N PHE A 183 -4.81 -7.42 10.55
CA PHE A 183 -5.77 -8.10 11.42
C PHE A 183 -5.58 -7.69 12.89
N MET A 184 -4.34 -7.56 13.38
CA MET A 184 -4.07 -7.12 14.75
C MET A 184 -4.48 -5.65 14.98
N SER A 185 -4.25 -4.75 14.03
CA SER A 185 -4.71 -3.37 14.14
C SER A 185 -6.24 -3.27 14.07
N SER A 186 -6.89 -4.13 13.27
CA SER A 186 -8.36 -4.24 13.27
C SER A 186 -8.90 -4.70 14.63
N SER A 187 -8.20 -5.56 15.36
CA SER A 187 -8.61 -5.99 16.71
C SER A 187 -8.51 -4.88 17.75
N VAL A 188 -7.53 -3.97 17.61
CA VAL A 188 -7.42 -2.76 18.46
C VAL A 188 -8.54 -1.79 18.14
N ILE A 189 -8.90 -1.63 16.86
CA ILE A 189 -10.05 -0.83 16.42
C ILE A 189 -11.35 -1.41 17.01
N VAL A 190 -11.52 -2.74 16.96
CA VAL A 190 -12.68 -3.44 17.56
C VAL A 190 -12.71 -3.25 19.08
N SER A 191 -11.57 -3.37 19.77
CA SER A 191 -11.50 -3.22 21.22
C SER A 191 -11.78 -1.78 21.67
N PHE A 192 -11.26 -0.79 20.94
CA PHE A 192 -11.58 0.61 21.16
C PHE A 192 -13.07 0.90 20.89
N PHE A 193 -13.62 0.29 19.84
CA PHE A 193 -15.04 0.39 19.51
C PHE A 193 -15.94 -0.19 20.61
N GLU A 194 -15.63 -1.39 21.11
CA GLU A 194 -16.37 -1.98 22.23
C GLU A 194 -16.35 -1.08 23.47
N SER A 195 -15.22 -0.45 23.76
CA SER A 195 -15.07 0.48 24.88
C SER A 195 -16.01 1.70 24.73
N LYS A 196 -15.99 2.37 23.57
CA LYS A 196 -16.86 3.52 23.28
C LYS A 196 -18.35 3.14 23.29
N CYS A 197 -18.71 1.99 22.72
CA CYS A 197 -20.09 1.49 22.73
C CYS A 197 -20.58 1.23 24.17
N ARG A 198 -19.75 0.59 25.01
CA ARG A 198 -20.08 0.38 26.43
C ARG A 198 -20.32 1.70 27.16
N SER A 199 -19.44 2.70 26.99
CA SER A 199 -19.60 4.01 27.61
C SER A 199 -20.88 4.73 27.18
N TYR A 200 -21.25 4.64 25.89
CA TYR A 200 -22.48 5.23 25.38
C TYR A 200 -23.74 4.54 25.93
N ILE A 201 -23.75 3.21 25.98
CA ILE A 201 -24.90 2.46 26.53
C ILE A 201 -25.08 2.77 28.02
N GLN A 202 -23.97 2.85 28.79
CA GLN A 202 -24.03 3.22 30.20
C GLN A 202 -24.58 4.63 30.44
N SER A 203 -24.22 5.61 29.60
CA SER A 203 -24.74 6.97 29.76
C SER A 203 -26.23 7.07 29.45
N GLN A 204 -26.72 6.37 28.43
CA GLN A 204 -28.15 6.29 28.12
C GLN A 204 -28.95 5.59 29.23
N PHE A 205 -28.41 4.51 29.79
CA PHE A 205 -29.06 3.80 30.89
C PHE A 205 -29.14 4.65 32.16
N GLN A 206 -28.08 5.39 32.51
CA GLN A 206 -28.07 6.30 33.67
C GLN A 206 -29.09 7.43 33.53
N MET A 207 -29.26 8.01 32.34
CA MET A 207 -30.28 9.04 32.09
C MET A 207 -31.70 8.49 32.27
N ASN A 208 -32.01 7.34 31.65
CA ASN A 208 -33.34 6.72 31.79
C ASN A 208 -33.69 6.33 33.23
N VAL A 209 -32.70 5.89 34.03
CA VAL A 209 -32.93 5.58 35.45
C VAL A 209 -33.19 6.85 36.25
N SER A 210 -32.45 7.93 35.99
CA SER A 210 -32.65 9.23 36.65
C SER A 210 -34.03 9.83 36.34
N ASP A 211 -34.49 9.72 35.09
CA ASP A 211 -35.81 10.20 34.67
C ASP A 211 -36.95 9.36 35.28
N HIS A 212 -36.75 8.07 35.49
CA HIS A 212 -37.75 7.23 36.16
C HIS A 212 -37.85 7.50 37.67
N ILE A 213 -36.74 7.86 38.32
CA ILE A 213 -36.74 8.20 39.75
C ILE A 213 -37.43 9.55 39.99
N SER A 214 -37.22 10.54 39.13
CA SER A 214 -37.83 11.87 39.25
C SER A 214 -39.35 11.91 38.98
N ILE A 215 -39.92 10.86 38.38
CA ILE A 215 -41.37 10.71 38.19
C ILE A 215 -42.04 10.06 39.41
N LEU A 216 -41.26 9.42 40.30
CA LEU A 216 -41.75 8.73 41.49
C LEU A 216 -41.68 9.58 42.77
N ASP A 217 -41.02 10.74 42.73
CA ASP A 217 -40.96 11.77 43.79
C ASP A 217 -41.95 12.92 43.50
#